data_AF-A0AAV5RY44-F1
#
_entry.id   AF-A0AAV5RY44-F1
#
_cell.length_a   1.000
_cell.length_b   1.000
_cell.length_c   1.000
_cell.angle_alpha   90.00
_cell.angle_beta   90.00
_cell.angle_gamma   90.00
#
_symmetry.space_group_name_H-M   'P 1'
#
loop_
_entity.id
_entity.type
_entity.pdbx_description
1 polymer ?
#
loop_
_entity_poly.entity_id
_entity_poly.type
_entity_poly.pdbx_seq_one_letter_code
_entity_poly.pdbx_strand_id
1 'polypeptide(L)'
;MGRYSVKRYKTKRRTKDLDLIYDDLSSQDKIQKLLNQPLDETKPGLGQHYCIHCAKYCETAIALKTHLRGKVHKRRVKDLKGVPYTQDVANAAAGLNLNKFLDRVEQIKSAVGPQKENNEQLLKGHLDETLKDVKSTEPTLPYAAVQEQEQAAVPEQQSQAQGKPDTFMG
;
A
#
# COMPACT_ATOMS: atom_id res chain seq x y z
N MET A 1 26.10 -3.72 23.16
CA MET A 1 24.98 -3.27 22.30
C MET A 1 25.02 -1.74 22.15
N GLY A 2 24.89 -1.21 20.93
CA GLY A 2 24.90 0.25 20.71
C GLY A 2 23.59 0.96 21.10
N ARG A 3 23.63 2.29 21.22
CA ARG A 3 22.47 3.13 21.59
C ARG A 3 21.27 2.93 20.65
N TYR A 4 21.50 2.75 19.35
CA TYR A 4 20.43 2.64 18.35
C TYR A 4 19.53 1.42 18.57
N SER A 5 20.11 0.22 18.75
CA SER A 5 19.35 -1.01 18.93
C SER A 5 18.56 -0.99 20.23
N VAL A 6 19.20 -0.57 21.33
CA VAL A 6 18.56 -0.44 22.65
C VAL A 6 17.47 0.62 22.66
N LYS A 7 17.59 1.70 21.87
CA LYS A 7 16.54 2.72 21.77
C LYS A 7 15.37 2.26 20.89
N ARG A 8 15.63 1.55 19.78
CA ARG A 8 14.62 1.22 18.77
C ARG A 8 13.83 -0.04 19.11
N TYR A 9 14.49 -1.11 19.52
CA TYR A 9 13.89 -2.45 19.66
C TYR A 9 13.48 -2.80 21.11
N LYS A 10 13.16 -1.79 21.92
CA LYS A 10 12.62 -2.01 23.27
C LYS A 10 11.17 -2.52 23.19
N THR A 11 10.77 -3.31 24.19
CA THR A 11 9.41 -3.86 24.32
C THR A 11 8.32 -2.79 24.21
N LYS A 12 8.52 -1.61 24.80
CA LYS A 12 7.59 -0.46 24.70
C LYS A 12 7.41 0.13 23.29
N ARG A 13 8.20 -0.30 22.30
CA ARG A 13 8.17 0.15 20.89
C ARG A 13 8.04 -1.03 19.94
N ARG A 14 7.54 -2.17 20.44
CA ARG A 14 7.37 -3.39 19.64
C ARG A 14 6.33 -3.15 18.55
N THR A 15 6.69 -3.53 17.32
CA THR A 15 5.77 -3.55 16.19
C THR A 15 5.03 -4.88 16.15
N LYS A 16 3.90 -4.94 15.45
CA LYS A 16 3.20 -6.20 15.21
C LYS A 16 4.12 -7.20 14.50
N ASP A 17 4.08 -8.45 14.95
CA ASP A 17 4.92 -9.53 14.41
C ASP A 17 4.38 -10.01 13.05
N LEU A 18 5.26 -10.57 12.22
CA LEU A 18 4.98 -10.89 10.82
C LEU A 18 3.98 -12.05 10.64
N ASP A 19 4.01 -13.01 11.55
CA ASP A 19 3.08 -14.14 11.63
C ASP A 19 1.64 -13.66 11.90
N LEU A 20 1.46 -12.71 12.83
CA LEU A 20 0.15 -12.12 13.09
C LEU A 20 -0.38 -11.34 11.87
N ILE A 21 0.49 -10.64 11.15
CA ILE A 21 0.11 -9.92 9.92
C ILE A 21 -0.24 -10.92 8.81
N TYR A 22 0.47 -12.04 8.72
CA TYR A 22 0.16 -13.11 7.78
C TYR A 22 -1.24 -13.67 8.04
N ASP A 23 -1.58 -13.92 9.30
CA ASP A 23 -2.89 -14.42 9.71
C ASP A 23 -4.02 -13.41 9.48
N ASP A 24 -3.74 -12.11 9.55
CA ASP A 24 -4.70 -11.07 9.18
C ASP A 24 -4.99 -11.07 7.68
N LEU A 25 -3.94 -11.16 6.86
CA LEU A 25 -4.05 -11.15 5.39
C LEU A 25 -4.65 -12.45 4.82
N SER A 26 -4.58 -13.55 5.57
CA SER A 26 -5.18 -14.82 5.16
C SER A 26 -6.71 -14.82 5.16
N SER A 27 -7.35 -13.97 5.98
CA SER A 27 -8.81 -13.95 6.15
C SER A 27 -9.42 -12.67 5.61
N GLN A 28 -10.38 -12.82 4.71
CA GLN A 28 -11.09 -11.70 4.10
C GLN A 28 -11.87 -10.87 5.14
N ASP A 29 -12.49 -11.53 6.13
CA ASP A 29 -13.25 -10.85 7.19
C ASP A 29 -12.34 -9.95 8.03
N LYS A 30 -11.12 -10.40 8.33
CA LYS A 30 -10.15 -9.60 9.08
C LYS A 30 -9.69 -8.41 8.26
N ILE A 31 -9.42 -8.60 6.97
CA ILE A 31 -9.06 -7.51 6.06
C ILE A 31 -10.16 -6.45 6.04
N GLN A 32 -11.42 -6.86 5.85
CA GLN A 32 -12.56 -5.95 5.82
C GLN A 32 -12.71 -5.18 7.13
N LYS A 33 -12.58 -5.86 8.28
CA LYS A 33 -12.60 -5.21 9.61
C LYS A 33 -11.46 -4.20 9.80
N LEU A 34 -10.27 -4.50 9.28
CA LEU A 34 -9.11 -3.61 9.41
C LEU A 34 -9.14 -2.43 8.45
N LEU A 35 -9.79 -2.56 7.29
CA LEU A 35 -10.03 -1.46 6.36
C LEU A 35 -11.15 -0.55 6.85
N ASN A 36 -12.27 -1.12 7.31
CA ASN A 36 -13.46 -0.39 7.75
C ASN A 36 -13.47 -0.23 9.27
N GLN A 37 -12.42 0.36 9.83
CA GLN A 37 -12.38 0.63 11.26
C GLN A 37 -13.35 1.77 11.64
N PRO A 38 -13.98 1.71 12.83
CA PRO A 38 -14.71 2.86 13.35
C PRO A 38 -13.75 4.03 13.56
N LEU A 39 -14.28 5.25 13.47
CA LEU A 39 -13.52 6.47 13.72
C LEU A 39 -13.00 6.47 15.17
N ASP A 40 -11.69 6.60 15.32
CA ASP A 40 -10.99 6.57 16.60
C ASP A 40 -10.05 7.77 16.71
N GLU A 41 -10.37 8.70 17.62
CA GLU A 41 -9.63 9.94 17.84
C GLU A 41 -8.20 9.73 18.33
N THR A 42 -7.90 8.57 18.92
CA THR A 42 -6.56 8.28 19.47
C THR A 42 -5.57 7.84 18.38
N LYS A 43 -6.08 7.43 17.21
CA LYS A 43 -5.28 6.92 16.10
C LYS A 43 -5.01 8.02 15.06
N PRO A 44 -3.81 8.01 14.44
CA PRO A 44 -3.56 8.86 13.29
C PRO A 44 -4.58 8.62 12.17
N GLY A 45 -5.03 9.70 11.51
CA GLY A 45 -6.00 9.62 10.41
C GLY A 45 -7.35 9.04 10.82
N LEU A 46 -7.73 9.17 12.10
CA LEU A 46 -8.97 8.63 12.68
C LEU A 46 -9.16 7.12 12.44
N GLY A 47 -8.05 6.39 12.25
CA GLY A 47 -8.05 4.95 11.96
C GLY A 47 -8.35 4.56 10.51
N GLN A 48 -8.69 5.50 9.62
CA GLN A 48 -9.16 5.20 8.26
C GLN A 48 -8.03 4.83 7.29
N HIS A 49 -6.89 5.52 7.38
CA HIS A 49 -5.78 5.31 6.44
C HIS A 49 -4.78 4.28 7.00
N TYR A 50 -5.17 3.00 7.00
CA TYR A 50 -4.36 1.91 7.56
C TYR A 50 -3.71 1.01 6.51
N CYS A 51 -2.41 0.76 6.65
CA CYS A 51 -1.70 -0.25 5.86
C CYS A 51 -1.54 -1.56 6.64
N ILE A 52 -2.26 -2.60 6.21
CA ILE A 52 -2.27 -3.92 6.86
C ILE A 52 -0.89 -4.57 6.85
N HIS A 53 -0.22 -4.59 5.69
CA HIS A 53 1.12 -5.19 5.54
C HIS A 53 2.15 -4.63 6.53
N CYS A 54 2.14 -3.31 6.75
CA CYS A 54 3.11 -2.63 7.61
C CYS A 54 2.60 -2.41 9.04
N ALA A 55 1.35 -2.77 9.32
CA ALA A 55 0.64 -2.47 10.55
C ALA A 55 0.80 -1.00 11.00
N LYS A 56 0.62 -0.06 10.07
CA LYS A 56 0.86 1.38 10.30
C LYS A 56 -0.35 2.22 9.88
N TYR A 57 -0.74 3.15 10.75
CA TYR A 57 -1.69 4.21 10.44
C TYR A 57 -0.96 5.40 9.78
N CYS A 58 -1.52 5.86 8.69
CA CYS A 58 -1.15 7.08 7.99
C CYS A 58 -2.12 8.20 8.37
N GLU A 59 -1.67 9.44 8.27
CA GLU A 59 -2.49 10.62 8.63
C GLU A 59 -3.53 10.94 7.55
N THR A 60 -3.16 10.79 6.28
CA THR A 60 -3.98 11.15 5.11
C THR A 60 -3.93 10.08 4.03
N ALA A 61 -4.88 10.12 3.09
CA ALA A 61 -4.91 9.24 1.92
C ALA A 61 -3.65 9.39 1.04
N ILE A 62 -3.11 10.61 0.89
CA ILE A 62 -1.87 10.90 0.15
C ILE A 62 -0.68 10.20 0.82
N ALA A 63 -0.60 10.27 2.16
CA ALA A 63 0.46 9.61 2.91
C ALA A 63 0.41 8.08 2.74
N LEU A 64 -0.79 7.51 2.63
CA LEU A 64 -0.96 6.08 2.34
C LEU A 64 -0.53 5.75 0.90
N LYS A 65 -0.94 6.54 -0.10
CA LYS A 65 -0.54 6.38 -1.52
C LYS A 65 0.99 6.42 -1.69
N THR A 66 1.66 7.37 -1.05
CA THR A 66 3.14 7.47 -1.08
C THR A 66 3.82 6.33 -0.32
N HIS A 67 3.25 5.90 0.81
CA HIS A 67 3.72 4.75 1.58
C HIS A 67 3.74 3.47 0.74
N LEU A 68 2.64 3.16 0.03
CA LEU A 68 2.50 1.96 -0.80
C LEU A 68 3.56 1.90 -1.91
N ARG A 69 3.91 3.04 -2.51
CA ARG A 69 4.94 3.12 -3.57
C ARG A 69 6.38 3.01 -3.02
N GLY A 70 6.56 3.24 -1.72
CA GLY A 70 7.86 3.31 -1.06
C GLY A 70 8.58 1.96 -0.90
N LYS A 71 9.91 2.00 -0.77
CA LYS A 71 10.77 0.80 -0.59
C LYS A 71 10.47 0.03 0.71
N VAL A 72 10.05 0.74 1.76
CA VAL A 72 9.72 0.13 3.06
C VAL A 72 8.54 -0.83 2.93
N HIS A 73 7.48 -0.42 2.22
CA HIS A 73 6.32 -1.25 1.97
C HIS A 73 6.70 -2.45 1.09
N LYS A 74 7.40 -2.22 -0.02
CA LYS A 74 7.86 -3.29 -0.93
C LYS A 74 8.72 -4.34 -0.22
N ARG A 75 9.58 -3.91 0.71
CA ARG A 75 10.36 -4.83 1.56
C ARG A 75 9.44 -5.70 2.41
N ARG A 76 8.45 -5.10 3.07
CA ARG A 76 7.50 -5.82 3.92
C ARG A 76 6.68 -6.85 3.15
N VAL A 77 6.18 -6.48 1.97
CA VAL A 77 5.47 -7.40 1.08
C VAL A 77 6.35 -8.58 0.72
N LYS A 78 7.63 -8.35 0.39
CA LYS A 78 8.60 -9.43 0.12
C LYS A 78 8.81 -10.34 1.33
N ASP A 79 8.96 -9.78 2.53
CA ASP A 79 9.13 -10.53 3.78
C ASP A 79 7.91 -11.42 4.09
N LEU A 80 6.70 -11.00 3.67
CA LEU A 80 5.44 -11.71 3.91
C LEU A 80 5.12 -12.80 2.86
N LYS A 81 5.86 -12.94 1.75
CA LYS A 81 5.54 -13.93 0.71
C LYS A 81 5.72 -15.38 1.14
N GLY A 82 6.69 -15.63 2.04
CA GLY A 82 7.03 -16.97 2.48
C GLY A 82 6.07 -17.54 3.52
N VAL A 83 6.32 -18.79 3.89
CA VAL A 83 5.73 -19.41 5.09
C VAL A 83 6.20 -18.62 6.32
N PRO A 84 5.29 -18.13 7.19
CA PRO A 84 5.68 -17.41 8.39
C PRO A 84 6.46 -18.35 9.33
N TYR A 85 7.53 -17.83 9.92
CA TYR A 85 8.35 -18.59 10.87
C TYR A 85 7.64 -18.66 12.23
N THR A 86 7.02 -19.79 12.51
CA THR A 86 6.36 -20.07 13.80
C THR A 86 7.24 -20.94 14.70
N GLN A 87 6.84 -21.12 15.96
CA GLN A 87 7.53 -22.01 16.90
C GLN A 87 7.63 -23.45 16.38
N ASP A 88 6.66 -23.92 15.59
CA ASP A 88 6.67 -25.25 15.00
C ASP A 88 7.88 -25.45 14.06
N VAL A 89 8.31 -24.38 13.36
CA VAL A 89 9.50 -24.42 12.50
C VAL A 89 10.76 -24.60 13.33
N ALA A 90 10.86 -23.88 14.45
CA ALA A 90 12.00 -24.00 15.37
C ALA A 90 12.07 -25.38 16.01
N ASN A 91 10.93 -25.93 16.44
CA ASN A 91 10.85 -27.26 17.03
C ASN A 91 11.23 -28.34 16.01
N ALA A 92 10.70 -28.26 14.78
CA ALA A 92 11.00 -29.22 13.72
C ALA A 92 12.49 -29.20 13.33
N ALA A 93 13.11 -28.02 13.31
CA ALA A 93 14.56 -27.89 13.08
C ALA A 93 15.40 -28.56 14.19
N ALA A 94 14.87 -28.65 15.41
CA ALA A 94 15.46 -29.39 16.52
C ALA A 94 15.07 -30.88 16.55
N GLY A 95 14.32 -31.37 15.56
CA GLY A 95 13.85 -32.77 15.48
C GLY A 95 12.57 -33.08 16.26
N LEU A 96 11.85 -32.06 16.74
CA LEU A 96 10.64 -32.21 17.55
C LEU A 96 9.39 -31.82 16.72
N ASN A 97 8.34 -32.65 16.71
CA ASN A 97 7.06 -32.39 16.02
C ASN A 97 7.20 -32.13 14.50
N LEU A 98 8.05 -32.89 13.83
CA LEU A 98 8.33 -32.77 12.40
C LEU A 98 7.05 -32.92 11.55
N ASN A 99 6.21 -33.93 11.82
CA ASN A 99 4.97 -34.17 11.08
C ASN A 99 4.03 -32.97 11.12
N LYS A 100 3.82 -32.39 12.31
CA LYS A 100 2.99 -31.18 12.48
C LYS A 100 3.49 -30.01 11.62
N PHE A 101 4.81 -29.84 11.52
CA PHE A 101 5.40 -28.81 10.66
C PHE A 101 5.15 -29.11 9.17
N LEU A 102 5.31 -30.36 8.72
CA LEU A 102 5.04 -30.74 7.32
C LEU A 102 3.58 -30.50 6.95
N ASP A 103 2.65 -30.96 7.78
CA ASP A 103 1.21 -30.77 7.57
C ASP A 103 0.87 -29.28 7.43
N ARG A 104 1.46 -28.42 8.28
CA ARG A 104 1.23 -26.97 8.21
C ARG A 104 1.83 -26.35 6.95
N VAL A 105 3.04 -26.76 6.54
CA VAL A 105 3.65 -26.27 5.29
C VAL A 105 2.81 -26.68 4.08
N GLU A 106 2.28 -27.90 4.07
CA GLU A 106 1.40 -28.39 3.02
C GLU A 106 0.08 -27.62 2.97
N GLN A 107 -0.56 -27.38 4.11
CA GLN A 107 -1.77 -26.54 4.20
C GLN A 107 -1.53 -25.11 3.69
N ILE A 108 -0.38 -24.52 4.02
CA ILE A 108 -0.04 -23.17 3.56
C ILE A 108 0.20 -23.14 2.04
N LYS A 109 0.85 -24.15 1.48
CA LYS A 109 1.08 -24.23 0.04
C LYS A 109 -0.21 -24.49 -0.75
N SER A 110 -1.09 -25.35 -0.23
CA SER A 110 -2.28 -25.80 -0.95
C SER A 110 -3.46 -24.83 -0.83
N ALA A 111 -3.72 -24.29 0.37
CA ALA A 111 -4.93 -23.54 0.64
C ALA A 111 -4.66 -22.09 1.04
N VAL A 112 -3.89 -21.87 2.13
CA VAL A 112 -3.79 -20.53 2.75
C VAL A 112 -2.99 -19.55 1.90
N GLY A 113 -1.91 -20.00 1.27
CA GLY A 113 -1.06 -19.19 0.41
C GLY A 113 -1.81 -18.59 -0.78
N PRO A 114 -2.45 -19.42 -1.63
CA PRO A 114 -3.25 -18.92 -2.75
C PRO A 114 -4.39 -17.99 -2.31
N GLN A 115 -5.08 -18.32 -1.21
CA GLN A 115 -6.13 -17.44 -0.66
C GLN A 115 -5.58 -16.08 -0.26
N LYS A 116 -4.46 -16.06 0.45
CA LYS A 116 -3.79 -14.82 0.83
C LYS A 116 -3.37 -14.00 -0.38
N GLU A 117 -2.76 -14.61 -1.39
CA GLU A 117 -2.34 -13.90 -2.60
C GLU A 117 -3.53 -13.28 -3.34
N ASN A 118 -4.66 -13.99 -3.44
CA ASN A 118 -5.90 -13.45 -3.98
C ASN A 118 -6.40 -12.26 -3.16
N ASN A 119 -6.40 -12.37 -1.83
CA ASN A 119 -6.81 -11.27 -0.95
C ASN A 119 -5.90 -10.05 -1.09
N GLU A 120 -4.58 -10.23 -1.22
CA GLU A 120 -3.63 -9.15 -1.45
C GLU A 120 -3.88 -8.45 -2.80
N GLN A 121 -4.21 -9.20 -3.85
CA GLN A 121 -4.56 -8.65 -5.16
C GLN A 121 -5.85 -7.81 -5.09
N LEU A 122 -6.89 -8.34 -4.44
CA LEU A 122 -8.16 -7.62 -4.22
C LEU A 122 -7.95 -6.35 -3.40
N LEU A 123 -7.20 -6.45 -2.31
CA LEU A 123 -6.86 -5.30 -1.45
C LEU A 123 -6.09 -4.25 -2.23
N LYS A 124 -5.13 -4.66 -3.07
CA LYS A 124 -4.40 -3.72 -3.92
C LYS A 124 -5.33 -3.03 -4.92
N GLY A 125 -6.21 -3.77 -5.60
CA GLY A 125 -7.19 -3.20 -6.52
C GLY A 125 -8.08 -2.16 -5.85
N HIS A 126 -8.64 -2.49 -4.69
CA HIS A 126 -9.45 -1.57 -3.88
C HIS A 126 -8.68 -0.31 -3.46
N LEU A 127 -7.43 -0.46 -2.97
CA LEU A 127 -6.61 0.68 -2.58
C LEU A 127 -6.23 1.55 -3.79
N ASP A 128 -5.91 0.94 -4.93
CA ASP A 128 -5.61 1.68 -6.15
C ASP A 128 -6.85 2.45 -6.62
N GLU A 129 -8.04 1.86 -6.57
CA GLU A 129 -9.31 2.52 -6.88
C GLU A 129 -9.63 3.70 -5.95
N THR A 130 -9.65 3.46 -4.64
CA THR A 130 -9.96 4.49 -3.64
C THR A 130 -8.98 5.67 -3.65
N LEU A 131 -7.73 5.46 -4.09
CA LEU A 131 -6.70 6.48 -4.11
C LEU A 131 -6.47 7.13 -5.48
N LYS A 132 -7.22 6.76 -6.52
CA LYS A 132 -7.06 7.30 -7.90
C LYS A 132 -7.14 8.83 -7.91
N ASP A 133 -8.21 9.38 -7.36
CA ASP A 133 -8.57 10.81 -7.51
C ASP A 133 -7.98 11.72 -6.44
N VAL A 134 -7.24 11.17 -5.49
CA VAL A 134 -6.59 11.95 -4.44
C VAL A 134 -5.42 12.76 -5.05
N LYS A 135 -5.71 14.03 -5.38
CA LYS A 135 -4.74 15.02 -5.86
C LYS A 135 -3.97 15.63 -4.69
N SER A 136 -2.68 15.87 -4.87
CA SER A 136 -1.79 16.43 -3.83
C SER A 136 -1.79 17.96 -3.75
N THR A 137 -2.32 18.61 -4.79
CA THR A 137 -2.27 20.06 -4.98
C THR A 137 -3.66 20.49 -5.42
N GLU A 138 -4.51 20.83 -4.46
CA GLU A 138 -5.56 21.81 -4.75
C GLU A 138 -4.86 23.17 -4.96
N PRO A 139 -5.31 24.00 -5.90
CA PRO A 139 -4.75 25.33 -6.08
C PRO A 139 -4.85 26.07 -4.76
N THR A 140 -3.70 26.34 -4.14
CA THR A 140 -3.62 26.91 -2.79
C THR A 140 -4.20 28.32 -2.71
N LEU A 141 -4.45 28.95 -3.86
CA LEU A 141 -4.94 30.31 -3.98
C LEU A 141 -6.15 30.35 -4.92
N PRO A 142 -7.20 31.12 -4.58
CA PRO A 142 -8.47 31.12 -5.28
C PRO A 142 -8.34 31.53 -6.77
N TYR A 143 -7.35 32.34 -7.11
CA TYR A 143 -7.09 32.75 -8.50
C TYR A 143 -6.32 31.71 -9.32
N ALA A 144 -5.59 30.80 -8.69
CA ALA A 144 -4.89 29.73 -9.39
C ALA A 144 -5.86 28.64 -9.90
N ALA A 145 -7.01 28.47 -9.23
CA ALA A 145 -8.09 27.58 -9.69
C ALA A 145 -8.79 28.08 -10.97
N VAL A 146 -8.85 29.41 -11.17
CA VAL A 146 -9.50 30.03 -12.34
C VAL A 146 -8.66 29.86 -13.61
N GLN A 147 -7.33 29.95 -13.49
CA GLN A 147 -6.40 29.84 -14.63
C GLN A 147 -6.44 28.46 -15.31
N GLU A 148 -6.67 27.37 -14.57
CA GLU A 148 -6.81 26.03 -15.15
C GLU A 148 -8.11 25.85 -15.93
N GLN A 149 -9.18 26.56 -15.55
CA GLN A 149 -10.47 26.53 -16.25
C GLN A 149 -10.44 27.32 -17.56
N GLU A 150 -9.72 28.46 -17.59
CA GLU A 150 -9.54 29.26 -18.81
C GLU A 150 -8.65 28.57 -19.85
N GLN A 151 -7.62 27.84 -19.42
CA GLN A 151 -6.73 27.09 -20.33
C GLN A 151 -7.40 25.86 -20.96
N ALA A 152 -8.37 25.24 -20.29
CA ALA A 152 -9.15 24.13 -20.84
C ALA A 152 -10.23 24.58 -21.84
N ALA A 153 -10.54 25.88 -21.92
CA ALA A 153 -11.59 26.45 -22.75
C ALA A 153 -11.09 27.04 -24.09
N VAL A 154 -9.79 26.95 -24.41
CA VAL A 154 -9.24 27.43 -25.70
C VAL A 154 -9.35 26.31 -26.75
N PRO A 155 -10.26 26.40 -27.74
CA PRO A 155 -10.32 25.43 -28.83
C PRO A 155 -9.11 25.59 -29.76
N GLU A 156 -8.48 24.47 -30.13
CA GLU A 156 -7.50 24.41 -31.23
C GLU A 156 -8.13 24.92 -32.54
N GLN A 157 -7.77 26.13 -32.92
CA GLN A 157 -8.07 26.77 -34.22
C GLN A 157 -6.83 27.61 -34.56
N GLN A 158 -6.11 27.53 -35.68
CA GLN A 158 -6.29 26.91 -37.00
C GLN A 158 -4.89 26.72 -37.61
N SER A 159 -4.60 25.56 -38.22
CA SER A 159 -3.51 25.41 -39.19
C SER A 159 -4.07 25.36 -40.61
N GLN A 160 -4.59 26.48 -41.10
CA GLN A 160 -4.82 26.68 -42.54
C GLN A 160 -4.47 28.13 -42.90
N ALA A 161 -3.23 28.34 -43.32
CA ALA A 161 -2.84 29.48 -44.14
C ALA A 161 -2.36 28.95 -45.49
N GLN A 162 -3.32 28.82 -46.40
CA GLN A 162 -3.05 28.68 -47.82
C GLN A 162 -2.64 30.05 -48.41
N GLY A 163 -1.56 30.05 -49.19
CA GLY A 163 -1.42 30.90 -50.38
C GLY A 163 -0.62 32.20 -50.26
N LYS A 164 0.57 32.22 -50.88
CA LYS A 164 0.78 32.94 -52.15
C LYS A 164 2.14 32.55 -52.79
N PRO A 165 2.20 32.31 -54.11
CA PRO A 165 3.46 32.19 -54.84
C PRO A 165 3.93 33.58 -55.29
N ASP A 166 5.17 33.94 -54.92
CA ASP A 166 5.83 35.14 -55.42
C ASP A 166 6.47 34.87 -56.79
N THR A 167 5.78 35.30 -57.84
CA THR A 167 6.38 35.64 -59.14
C THR A 167 6.80 37.11 -59.13
N PHE A 168 8.11 37.41 -59.23
CA PHE A 168 8.58 38.63 -59.89
C PHE A 168 10.09 38.61 -60.26
N MET A 169 10.32 38.76 -61.58
CA MET A 169 11.46 39.23 -62.38
C MET A 169 12.83 39.54 -61.75
N GLY A 170 13.88 39.02 -62.40
CA GLY A 170 15.29 39.40 -62.27
C GLY A 170 16.21 38.38 -62.92
#